data_AF-A0A534S6B6-F1
#
_entry.id   AF-A0A534S6B6-F1
#
_cell.length_a   1.000
_cell.length_b   1.000
_cell.length_c   1.000
_cell.angle_alpha   90.00
_cell.angle_beta   90.00
_cell.angle_gamma   90.00
#
_symmetry.space_group_name_H-M   'P 1'
#
loop_
_entity.id
_entity.type
_entity.pdbx_description
1 polymer ?
#
loop_
_entity_poly.entity_id
_entity_poly.type
_entity_poly.pdbx_seq_one_letter_code
_entity_poly.pdbx_strand_id
1 'polypeptide(L)' 'MPVVNNDTIPQFRLPGLDHQTLAGPEHGMKTIEMWMQTIAPGAATPVHRHACEEAILILRGSSRA' A
#
# COMPACT_ATOMS: atom_id res chain seq x y z
N MET A 1 -16.12 -15.19 -5.67
CA MET A 1 -15.09 -14.24 -5.21
C MET A 1 -14.43 -13.67 -6.46
N PRO A 2 -14.63 -12.39 -6.79
CA PRO A 2 -14.06 -11.82 -8.00
C PRO A 2 -12.54 -11.71 -7.86
N VAL A 3 -11.81 -12.07 -8.92
CA VAL A 3 -10.41 -11.65 -9.08
C VAL A 3 -10.45 -10.26 -9.69
N VAL A 4 -9.84 -9.29 -9.02
CA VAL A 4 -9.81 -7.89 -9.46
C VAL A 4 -8.49 -7.62 -10.16
N ASN A 5 -8.52 -6.89 -11.28
CA ASN A 5 -7.32 -6.41 -11.94
C ASN A 5 -6.83 -5.13 -11.24
N ASN A 6 -5.66 -5.19 -10.59
CA ASN A 6 -5.08 -4.06 -9.85
C ASN A 6 -4.87 -2.80 -10.70
N ASP A 7 -4.66 -2.94 -12.02
CA ASP A 7 -4.47 -1.80 -12.93
C ASP A 7 -5.75 -0.95 -13.08
N THR A 8 -6.90 -1.49 -12.67
CA THR A 8 -8.20 -0.79 -12.70
C THR A 8 -8.50 -0.04 -11.40
N ILE A 9 -7.69 -0.23 -10.36
CA ILE A 9 -7.88 0.40 -9.04
C ILE A 9 -7.21 1.79 -9.03
N PRO A 10 -7.89 2.85 -8.57
CA PRO A 10 -7.33 4.20 -8.55
C PRO A 10 -5.97 4.29 -7.83
N GLN A 11 -5.05 5.06 -8.43
CA GLN A 11 -3.77 5.40 -7.83
C GLN A 11 -3.82 6.78 -7.20
N PHE A 12 -3.33 6.86 -5.96
CA PHE A 12 -3.11 8.10 -5.24
C PHE A 12 -1.61 8.38 -5.19
N ARG A 13 -1.22 9.58 -5.63
CA ARG A 13 0.19 9.98 -5.68
C ARG A 13 0.51 10.95 -4.58
N LEU A 14 1.52 10.59 -3.80
CA LEU A 14 2.20 11.45 -2.83
C LEU A 14 3.63 11.71 -3.36
N PRO A 15 4.34 12.76 -2.89
CA PRO A 15 5.71 13.00 -3.32
C PRO A 15 6.61 11.76 -3.10
N GLY A 16 7.01 11.12 -4.20
CA GLY A 16 7.87 9.93 -4.18
C GLY A 16 7.17 8.60 -3.80
N LEU A 17 5.84 8.56 -3.71
CA LEU A 17 5.07 7.38 -3.34
C LEU A 17 3.80 7.28 -4.19
N ASP A 18 3.70 6.20 -4.96
CA ASP A 18 2.45 5.80 -5.62
C ASP A 18 1.75 4.76 -4.72
N HIS A 19 0.48 5.00 -4.41
CA HIS A 19 -0.31 4.19 -3.48
C HIS A 19 -1.64 3.74 -4.11
N GLN A 20 -2.04 2.50 -3.83
CA GLN A 20 -3.37 1.96 -4.13
C GLN A 20 -3.90 1.18 -2.93
N THR A 21 -5.15 1.44 -2.54
CA THR A 21 -5.89 0.56 -1.63
C THR A 21 -6.54 -0.56 -2.45
N LEU A 22 -5.95 -1.75 -2.41
CA LEU A 22 -6.45 -2.91 -3.17
C LEU A 22 -7.69 -3.52 -2.50
N ALA A 23 -7.74 -3.47 -1.17
CA ALA A 23 -8.87 -3.91 -0.37
C ALA A 23 -8.89 -3.13 0.95
N GLY A 24 -10.03 -2.56 1.30
CA GLY A 24 -10.21 -1.70 2.47
C GLY A 24 -11.68 -1.65 2.93
N PRO A 25 -12.01 -0.82 3.92
CA PRO A 25 -13.37 -0.67 4.44
C PRO A 25 -14.41 -0.34 3.36
N GLU A 26 -14.05 0.47 2.37
CA GLU A 26 -14.86 0.82 1.20
C GLU A 26 -15.18 -0.39 0.31
N HIS A 27 -14.37 -1.43 0.40
CA HIS A 27 -14.55 -2.72 -0.28
C HIS A 27 -15.25 -3.77 0.61
N GLY A 28 -15.69 -3.40 1.81
CA GLY A 28 -16.38 -4.27 2.76
C GLY A 28 -15.44 -5.06 3.69
N MET A 29 -14.14 -4.79 3.67
CA MET A 29 -13.19 -5.41 4.60
C MET A 29 -13.40 -4.87 6.02
N LYS A 30 -13.25 -5.74 7.03
CA LYS A 30 -13.51 -5.39 8.44
C LYS A 30 -12.32 -5.58 9.37
N THR A 31 -11.36 -6.41 8.97
CA THR A 31 -10.26 -6.86 9.85
C THR A 31 -8.89 -6.75 9.21
N ILE A 32 -8.82 -6.49 7.90
CA ILE A 32 -7.58 -6.34 7.15
C ILE A 32 -7.76 -5.29 6.07
N GLU A 33 -6.71 -4.52 5.83
CA GLU A 33 -6.59 -3.60 4.70
C GLU A 33 -5.31 -3.98 3.93
N MET A 34 -5.36 -3.89 2.60
CA MET A 34 -4.25 -4.27 1.74
C MET A 34 -3.89 -3.12 0.80
N TRP A 35 -2.62 -2.74 0.82
CA TRP A 35 -2.07 -1.70 -0.02
C TRP A 35 -1.06 -2.25 -1.03
N MET A 36 -1.00 -1.60 -2.18
CA MET A 36 0.13 -1.69 -3.10
C MET A 36 0.82 -0.33 -3.11
N GLN A 37 2.12 -0.32 -2.82
CA GLN A 37 2.90 0.91 -2.78
C GLN A 37 4.20 0.75 -3.56
N THR A 38 4.54 1.76 -4.35
CA THR A 38 5.84 1.91 -4.99
C THR A 38 6.49 3.19 -4.49
N ILE A 39 7.67 3.06 -3.90
CA ILE A 39 8.46 4.19 -3.36
C ILE A 39 9.62 4.47 -4.32
N ALA A 40 9.74 5.73 -4.74
CA ALA A 40 10.82 6.16 -5.63
C ALA A 40 12.19 6.12 -4.93
N PRO A 41 13.31 5.94 -5.66
CA PRO A 41 14.64 5.98 -5.06
C PRO A 41 14.88 7.27 -4.27
N GLY A 42 15.34 7.12 -3.02
CA GLY A 42 15.62 8.24 -2.11
C GLY A 42 14.39 8.84 -1.41
N ALA A 43 13.18 8.43 -1.77
CA ALA A 43 11.97 8.79 -1.03
C ALA A 43 11.80 7.90 0.21
N ALA A 44 11.06 8.41 1.20
CA ALA A 44 10.73 7.70 2.41
C ALA A 44 9.38 8.16 2.95
N THR A 45 8.68 7.27 3.65
CA THR A 45 7.54 7.68 4.48
C THR A 45 8.06 8.44 5.71
N PRO A 46 7.28 9.37 6.28
CA PRO A 46 7.61 9.94 7.58
C PRO A 46 7.77 8.86 8.64
N VAL A 47 8.53 9.13 9.71
CA VAL A 47 8.56 8.26 10.89
C VAL A 47 7.20 8.35 11.59
N HIS A 48 6.50 7.22 11.77
CA HIS A 48 5.15 7.19 12.32
C HIS A 48 4.85 5.89 13.10
N ARG A 49 3.66 5.83 13.71
CA ARG A 49 3.14 4.62 14.40
C ARG A 49 1.62 4.53 14.27
N HIS A 50 1.10 3.31 14.34
CA HIS A 50 -0.33 3.01 14.36
C HIS A 50 -0.67 2.02 15.46
N ALA A 51 -1.95 1.97 15.85
CA ALA A 51 -2.47 1.01 16.83
C ALA A 51 -3.01 -0.25 16.13
N CYS A 52 -2.22 -0.83 15.22
CA CYS A 52 -2.51 -2.07 14.51
C CYS A 52 -1.21 -2.79 14.15
N GLU A 53 -1.32 -4.07 13.79
CA GLU A 53 -0.22 -4.79 13.14
C GLU A 53 -0.11 -4.34 11.68
N GLU A 54 1.11 -4.25 11.16
CA GLU A 54 1.40 -3.94 9.76
C GLU A 54 2.49 -4.90 9.27
N ALA A 55 2.25 -5.54 8.12
CA ALA A 55 3.18 -6.46 7.51
C ALA A 55 3.50 -6.00 6.09
N ILE A 56 4.79 -5.90 5.76
CA ILE A 56 5.27 -5.41 4.47
C ILE A 56 5.91 -6.56 3.71
N LEU A 57 5.43 -6.80 2.48
CA LEU A 57 6.03 -7.74 1.54
C LEU A 57 6.71 -6.98 0.40
N ILE A 58 8.03 -7.17 0.26
CA ILE A 58 8.79 -6.55 -0.83
C ILE A 58 8.61 -7.38 -2.11
N LEU A 59 7.87 -6.84 -3.08
CA LEU A 59 7.67 -7.49 -4.38
C LEU A 59 8.80 -7.20 -5.37
N ARG A 60 9.43 -6.02 -5.29
CA ARG A 60 10.52 -5.57 -6.17
C ARG A 60 11.44 -4.58 -5.44
N GLY A 61 12.70 -4.55 -5.87
CA GLY A 61 13.71 -3.64 -5.32
C GLY A 61 14.18 -4.05 -3.93
N SER A 62 14.83 -3.11 -3.26
CA SER A 62 15.32 -3.29 -1.88
C SER A 62 15.31 -1.94 -1.17
N SER A 63 14.98 -1.95 0.10
CA SER A 63 15.09 -0.81 0.99
C SER A 63 15.76 -1.23 2.30
N ARG A 64 16.02 -0.25 3.16
CA ARG A 64 16.34 -0.51 4.57
C ARG A 64 15.16 -0.01 5.39
N ALA A 65 14.76 -0.82 6.36
CA ALA A 65 13.85 -0.39 7.42
C ALA A 65 14.56 0.61 8.34
#